data_AF-A0A497NNA4-F1
#
_entry.id   AF-A0A497NNA4-F1
#
_cell.length_a   1.000
_cell.length_b   1.000
_cell.length_c   1.000
_cell.angle_alpha   90.00
_cell.angle_beta   90.00
_cell.angle_gamma   90.00
#
_symmetry.space_group_name_H-M   'P 1'
#
loop_
_entity.id
_entity.type
_entity.pdbx_description
1 polymer ?
#
loop_
_entity_poly.entity_id
_entity_poly.type
_entity_poly.pdbx_seq_one_letter_code
_entity_poly.pdbx_strand_id
1 'polypeptide(L)'
;MRRTGPLRNEELDKYAFASDAIVLHKPSTPAVPLALVSTAAYFFLGTMRPLLAPRLSDSFECFDREVLKYADRGELKELIVDALSNGPRTREALAAARALLRERSPEKVAAAFIDLFEELIG
;
A
#
# COMPACT_ATOMS: atom_id res chain seq x y z
N MET A 1 12.23 -17.29 -25.28
CA MET A 1 11.92 -16.27 -24.25
C MET A 1 11.97 -16.96 -22.89
N ARG A 2 12.94 -16.63 -22.03
CA ARG A 2 13.06 -17.26 -20.71
C ARG A 2 11.87 -16.78 -19.87
N ARG A 3 10.94 -17.69 -19.50
CA ARG A 3 9.89 -17.37 -18.54
C ARG A 3 10.54 -17.31 -17.17
N THR A 4 10.89 -16.12 -16.72
CA THR A 4 11.26 -15.89 -15.32
C THR A 4 10.05 -16.25 -14.47
N GLY A 5 10.24 -17.10 -13.45
CA GLY A 5 9.20 -17.38 -12.47
C GLY A 5 8.83 -16.11 -11.68
N PRO A 6 7.80 -16.18 -10.82
CA PRO A 6 7.50 -15.07 -9.91
C PRO A 6 8.73 -14.72 -9.07
N LEU A 7 8.94 -13.43 -8.83
CA LEU A 7 10.02 -12.95 -7.94
C LEU A 7 9.77 -13.45 -6.52
N ARG A 8 10.84 -13.79 -5.80
CA ARG A 8 10.78 -13.96 -4.35
C ARG A 8 10.64 -12.60 -3.67
N ASN A 9 10.18 -12.58 -2.42
CA ASN A 9 10.00 -11.34 -1.67
C ASN A 9 11.30 -10.53 -1.57
N GLU A 10 12.43 -11.18 -1.29
CA GLU A 10 13.76 -10.53 -1.23
C GLU A 10 14.16 -9.85 -2.54
N GLU A 11 13.70 -10.37 -3.68
CA GLU A 11 13.98 -9.80 -5.00
C GLU A 11 13.04 -8.64 -5.27
N LEU A 12 11.76 -8.79 -4.91
CA LEU A 12 10.76 -7.74 -5.00
C LEU A 12 11.13 -6.52 -4.15
N ASP A 13 11.66 -6.74 -2.95
CA ASP A 13 12.16 -5.68 -2.05
C ASP A 13 13.24 -4.84 -2.71
N LYS A 14 14.19 -5.47 -3.42
CA LYS A 14 15.25 -4.73 -4.13
C LYS A 14 14.67 -3.78 -5.18
N TYR A 15 13.68 -4.23 -5.94
CA TYR A 15 13.01 -3.38 -6.92
C TYR A 15 12.21 -2.27 -6.22
N ALA A 16 11.47 -2.60 -5.16
CA ALA A 16 10.68 -1.63 -4.42
C ALA A 16 11.57 -0.52 -3.81
N PHE A 17 12.65 -0.88 -3.12
CA PHE A 17 13.59 0.08 -2.56
C PHE A 17 14.34 0.90 -3.61
N ALA A 18 14.54 0.38 -4.81
CA ALA A 18 15.14 1.10 -5.93
C ALA A 18 14.15 1.99 -6.70
N SER A 19 12.84 1.87 -6.44
CA SER A 19 11.80 2.60 -7.16
C SER A 19 11.53 3.98 -6.55
N ASP A 20 11.16 4.94 -7.41
CA ASP A 20 10.65 6.24 -6.97
C ASP A 20 9.17 6.20 -6.61
N ALA A 21 8.41 5.28 -7.21
CA ALA A 21 6.99 5.07 -6.96
C ALA A 21 6.60 3.62 -7.29
N ILE A 22 5.54 3.12 -6.65
CA ILE A 22 5.01 1.77 -6.89
C ILE A 22 3.54 1.90 -7.32
N VAL A 23 3.21 1.42 -8.51
CA VAL A 23 1.84 1.44 -9.04
C VAL A 23 1.21 0.07 -8.88
N LEU A 24 0.15 -0.01 -8.07
CA LEU A 24 -0.64 -1.21 -7.87
C LEU A 24 -1.95 -1.10 -8.66
N HIS A 25 -1.90 -1.41 -9.95
CA HIS A 25 -3.04 -1.26 -10.85
C HIS A 25 -3.98 -2.48 -10.82
N LYS A 26 -4.98 -2.44 -9.93
CA LYS A 26 -6.06 -3.41 -9.88
C LYS A 26 -7.43 -2.69 -9.85
N PRO A 27 -7.99 -2.32 -11.00
CA PRO A 27 -9.16 -1.45 -11.08
C PRO A 27 -10.48 -2.15 -10.73
N SER A 28 -10.55 -3.48 -10.80
CA SER A 28 -11.75 -4.24 -10.45
C SER A 28 -11.48 -5.38 -9.48
N THR A 29 -12.43 -5.53 -8.57
CA THR A 29 -12.65 -6.70 -7.72
C THR A 29 -13.73 -7.57 -8.38
N PRO A 30 -13.75 -8.90 -8.14
CA PRO A 30 -14.80 -9.79 -8.67
C PRO A 30 -16.20 -9.27 -8.32
N ALA A 31 -17.22 -9.67 -9.09
CA ALA A 31 -18.61 -9.24 -8.88
C ALA A 31 -19.23 -9.60 -7.51
N VAL A 32 -18.50 -10.32 -6.68
CA VAL A 32 -18.89 -10.62 -5.30
C VAL A 32 -18.17 -9.63 -4.38
N PRO A 33 -18.89 -8.83 -3.58
CA PRO A 33 -18.27 -7.96 -2.59
C PRO A 33 -17.56 -8.83 -1.56
N LEU A 34 -16.25 -8.94 -1.74
CA LEU A 34 -15.35 -9.48 -0.75
C LEU A 34 -14.74 -8.25 -0.09
N ALA A 35 -14.80 -8.16 1.24
CA ALA A 35 -14.06 -7.17 2.02
C ALA A 35 -12.56 -7.42 1.83
N LEU A 36 -12.04 -6.98 0.69
CA LEU A 36 -10.70 -7.29 0.23
C LEU A 36 -9.75 -6.21 0.72
N VAL A 37 -8.69 -6.68 1.35
CA VAL A 37 -7.61 -5.82 1.79
C VAL A 37 -6.37 -6.18 0.98
N SER A 38 -5.74 -5.17 0.37
CA SER A 38 -4.52 -5.37 -0.41
C SER A 38 -3.33 -5.70 0.50
N THR A 39 -2.97 -6.98 0.60
CA THR A 39 -1.75 -7.42 1.32
C THR A 39 -0.49 -6.80 0.71
N ALA A 40 -0.46 -6.64 -0.62
CA ALA A 40 0.63 -5.96 -1.33
C ALA A 40 0.78 -4.50 -0.89
N ALA A 41 -0.32 -3.78 -0.61
CA ALA A 41 -0.24 -2.41 -0.11
C ALA A 41 0.46 -2.35 1.26
N TYR A 42 0.08 -3.21 2.21
CA TYR A 42 0.76 -3.27 3.51
C TYR A 42 2.23 -3.67 3.40
N PHE A 43 2.54 -4.63 2.53
CA PHE A 43 3.92 -5.04 2.26
C PHE A 43 4.76 -3.85 1.75
N PHE A 44 4.27 -3.14 0.72
CA PHE A 44 5.02 -2.05 0.11
C PHE A 44 4.99 -0.75 0.90
N LEU A 45 4.01 -0.53 1.79
CA LEU A 45 4.03 0.63 2.70
C LEU A 45 5.32 0.68 3.52
N GLY A 46 5.81 -0.47 3.97
CA GLY A 46 7.08 -0.58 4.71
C GLY A 46 8.31 -0.11 3.93
N THR A 47 8.23 -0.03 2.60
CA THR A 47 9.34 0.43 1.75
C THR A 47 9.48 1.96 1.72
N MET A 48 8.50 2.68 2.29
CA MET A 48 8.44 4.15 2.30
C MET A 48 8.55 4.77 0.90
N ARG A 49 8.01 4.08 -0.11
CA ARG A 49 7.81 4.60 -1.46
C ARG A 49 6.35 4.97 -1.67
N PRO A 50 6.03 6.05 -2.40
CA PRO A 50 4.66 6.42 -2.68
C PRO A 50 3.97 5.30 -3.45
N LEU A 51 2.83 4.86 -2.93
CA LEU A 51 1.97 3.86 -3.55
C LEU A 51 0.87 4.55 -4.35
N LEU A 52 0.67 4.13 -5.59
CA LEU A 52 -0.38 4.66 -6.46
C LEU A 52 -1.38 3.54 -6.78
N ALA A 53 -2.67 3.80 -6.63
CA ALA A 53 -3.72 2.83 -6.91
C ALA A 53 -4.95 3.47 -7.58
N PRO A 54 -5.73 2.71 -8.37
CA PRO A 54 -7.00 3.20 -8.89
C PRO A 54 -7.97 3.55 -7.76
N ARG A 55 -8.63 4.71 -7.84
CA ARG A 55 -9.62 5.17 -6.86
C ARG A 55 -10.83 4.23 -6.75
N LEU A 56 -11.20 3.58 -7.85
CA LEU A 56 -12.33 2.65 -7.92
C LEU A 56 -12.04 1.26 -7.33
N SER A 57 -10.82 1.02 -6.81
CA SER A 57 -10.44 -0.29 -6.30
C SER A 57 -10.79 -0.44 -4.82
N ASP A 58 -11.77 -1.29 -4.52
CA ASP A 58 -12.17 -1.61 -3.13
C ASP A 58 -11.00 -2.14 -2.29
N SER A 59 -10.03 -2.79 -2.93
CA SER A 59 -8.84 -3.34 -2.25
C SER A 59 -7.98 -2.28 -1.56
N PHE A 60 -8.19 -1.00 -1.89
CA PHE A 60 -7.48 0.15 -1.32
C PHE A 60 -8.40 1.11 -0.56
N GLU A 61 -9.65 0.73 -0.31
CA GLU A 61 -10.62 1.58 0.40
C GLU A 61 -10.12 1.94 1.81
N CYS A 62 -9.50 0.98 2.51
CA CYS A 62 -8.99 1.16 3.88
C CYS A 62 -7.77 2.09 4.00
N PHE A 63 -7.21 2.58 2.88
CA PHE A 63 -6.14 3.57 2.89
C PHE A 63 -6.72 4.92 2.51
N ASP A 64 -6.40 5.96 3.26
CA ASP A 64 -6.86 7.31 2.98
C ASP A 64 -5.74 8.07 2.25
N ARG A 65 -4.90 8.76 3.02
CA ARG A 65 -3.83 9.61 2.49
C ARG A 65 -2.55 8.84 2.19
N GLU A 66 -2.39 7.64 2.72
CA GLU A 66 -1.18 6.82 2.59
C GLU A 66 -0.95 6.30 1.17
N VAL A 67 -2.02 6.22 0.38
CA VAL A 67 -2.01 5.74 -1.00
C VAL A 67 -2.55 6.83 -1.92
N LEU A 68 -1.77 7.21 -2.92
CA LEU A 68 -2.13 8.21 -3.92
C LEU A 68 -3.13 7.59 -4.93
N LYS A 69 -4.41 7.93 -4.80
CA LYS A 69 -5.48 7.37 -5.63
C LYS A 69 -5.78 8.19 -6.89
N TYR A 70 -5.82 7.54 -8.05
CA TYR A 70 -6.16 8.17 -9.35
C TYR A 70 -7.43 7.62 -9.98
N ALA A 71 -8.19 8.46 -10.69
CA ALA A 71 -9.35 8.03 -11.49
C ALA A 71 -9.00 7.70 -12.95
N ASP A 72 -8.01 8.38 -13.51
CA ASP A 72 -7.69 8.28 -14.93
C ASP A 72 -6.19 8.42 -15.22
N ARG A 73 -5.85 8.34 -16.52
CA ARG A 73 -4.45 8.43 -16.99
C ARG A 73 -3.84 9.81 -16.78
N GLY A 74 -4.64 10.87 -16.83
CA GLY A 74 -4.18 12.25 -16.60
C GLY A 74 -3.75 12.40 -15.15
N GLU A 75 -4.61 12.01 -14.22
CA GLU A 75 -4.31 12.05 -12.79
C GLU A 75 -3.15 11.12 -12.42
N LEU A 76 -3.10 9.90 -13.00
CA LEU A 76 -1.96 9.00 -12.82
C LEU A 76 -0.64 9.66 -13.25
N LYS A 77 -0.62 10.34 -14.40
CA LYS A 77 0.56 11.05 -14.90
C LYS A 77 0.99 12.13 -13.90
N GLU A 78 0.05 12.94 -13.41
CA GLU A 78 0.34 13.99 -12.43
C GLU A 78 0.94 13.43 -11.14
N LEU A 79 0.37 12.35 -10.61
CA LEU A 79 0.89 11.69 -9.40
C LEU A 79 2.26 11.06 -9.61
N ILE A 80 2.55 10.49 -10.78
CA ILE A 80 3.89 9.97 -11.10
C ILE A 80 4.90 11.12 -11.13
N VAL A 81 4.57 12.25 -11.75
CA VAL A 81 5.46 13.43 -11.76
C VAL A 81 5.68 13.96 -10.36
N ASP A 82 4.63 14.05 -9.54
CA ASP A 82 4.74 14.43 -8.13
C ASP A 82 5.66 13.47 -7.37
N ALA A 83 5.51 12.15 -7.55
CA ALA A 83 6.36 11.14 -6.90
C ALA A 83 7.84 11.25 -7.29
N LEU A 84 8.14 11.36 -8.59
CA LEU A 84 9.50 11.54 -9.09
C LEU A 84 10.16 12.83 -8.59
N SER A 85 9.36 13.86 -8.30
CA SER A 85 9.84 15.17 -7.84
C SER A 85 9.81 15.31 -6.31
N ASN A 86 9.43 14.25 -5.58
CA ASN A 86 9.10 14.31 -4.16
C ASN A 86 8.17 15.49 -3.81
N GLY A 87 7.11 15.65 -4.60
CA GLY A 87 6.15 16.74 -4.55
C GLY A 87 5.29 16.74 -3.28
N PRO A 88 4.44 17.76 -3.12
CA PRO A 88 3.63 17.93 -1.91
C PRO A 88 2.73 16.73 -1.62
N ARG A 89 2.09 16.13 -2.63
CA ARG A 89 1.18 14.99 -2.43
C ARG A 89 1.95 13.76 -1.96
N THR A 90 3.12 13.51 -2.55
CA THR A 90 4.02 12.43 -2.14
C THR A 90 4.50 12.59 -0.71
N ARG A 91 4.92 13.79 -0.32
CA ARG A 91 5.37 14.04 1.06
C ARG A 91 4.24 13.83 2.07
N GLU A 92 3.03 14.28 1.76
CA GLU A 92 1.85 14.02 2.59
C GLU A 92 1.56 12.52 2.72
N ALA A 93 1.55 11.80 1.59
CA ALA A 93 1.29 10.37 1.59
C ALA A 93 2.33 9.59 2.38
N LEU A 94 3.62 9.92 2.24
CA LEU A 94 4.69 9.29 3.01
C LEU A 94 4.63 9.64 4.50
N ALA A 95 4.18 10.85 4.85
CA ALA A 95 3.97 11.23 6.25
C ALA A 95 2.81 10.42 6.87
N ALA A 96 1.68 10.31 6.16
CA ALA A 96 0.54 9.50 6.58
C ALA A 96 0.92 8.01 6.70
N ALA A 97 1.62 7.46 5.70
CA ALA A 97 2.12 6.08 5.73
C ALA A 97 3.01 5.81 6.95
N ARG A 98 3.89 6.77 7.29
CA ARG A 98 4.75 6.66 8.47
C ARG A 98 3.95 6.68 9.78
N ALA A 99 2.90 7.48 9.86
CA ALA A 99 1.99 7.50 11.02
C ALA A 99 1.27 6.16 11.16
N LEU A 100 0.70 5.65 10.06
CA LEU A 100 0.01 4.36 10.03
C LEU A 100 0.93 3.22 10.48
N LEU A 101 2.16 3.15 9.96
CA LEU A 101 3.13 2.12 10.34
C LEU A 101 3.55 2.20 11.81
N ARG A 102 3.60 3.40 12.40
CA ARG A 102 3.88 3.60 13.83
C ARG A 102 2.70 3.18 14.71
N GLU A 103 1.48 3.38 14.24
CA GLU A 103 0.26 2.97 14.94
C GLU A 103 0.04 1.46 14.85
N ARG A 104 0.42 0.85 13.72
CA ARG A 104 0.26 -0.57 13.43
C ARG A 104 1.59 -1.33 13.46
N SER A 105 2.46 -1.01 14.41
CA SER A 105 3.72 -1.76 14.55
C SER A 105 3.43 -3.21 14.94
N PRO A 106 4.32 -4.17 14.59
CA PRO A 106 4.14 -5.57 14.95
C PRO A 106 3.87 -5.77 16.44
N GLU A 107 4.53 -5.01 17.30
CA GLU A 107 4.37 -5.07 18.77
C GLU A 107 2.96 -4.64 19.20
N LYS A 108 2.45 -3.54 18.63
CA LYS A 108 1.10 -3.04 18.93
C LYS A 108 0.02 -3.98 18.43
N VAL A 109 0.19 -4.53 17.23
CA VAL A 109 -0.75 -5.50 16.67
C VAL A 109 -0.75 -6.77 17.52
N ALA A 110 0.42 -7.29 17.89
CA ALA A 110 0.53 -8.46 18.76
C ALA A 110 -0.11 -8.24 20.13
N ALA A 111 0.11 -7.07 20.74
CA ALA A 111 -0.53 -6.70 22.01
C ALA A 111 -2.06 -6.68 21.89
N ALA A 112 -2.61 -6.05 20.84
CA ALA A 112 -4.06 -6.01 20.63
C ALA A 112 -4.69 -7.40 20.47
N PHE A 113 -3.97 -8.36 19.87
CA PHE A 113 -4.43 -9.75 19.81
C PHE A 113 -4.41 -10.43 21.18
N ILE A 114 -3.37 -10.19 21.99
CA ILE A 114 -3.28 -10.73 23.36
C ILE A 114 -4.45 -10.21 24.20
N ASP A 115 -4.67 -8.90 24.20
CA ASP A 115 -5.76 -8.25 24.94
C ASP A 115 -7.12 -8.83 24.55
N LEU A 116 -7.36 -9.03 23.24
CA LEU A 116 -8.59 -9.64 22.75
C LEU A 116 -8.76 -11.09 23.24
N PHE A 117 -7.69 -11.89 23.23
CA PHE A 117 -7.77 -13.26 23.72
C PHE A 117 -8.01 -13.34 25.22
N GLU A 118 -7.41 -12.44 26.00
CA GLU A 118 -7.67 -12.32 27.44
C GLU A 118 -9.14 -11.94 27.72
N GLU A 119 -9.70 -11.00 26.96
CA GLU A 119 -11.12 -10.61 27.07
C GLU A 119 -12.09 -11.76 26.73
N LEU A 120 -11.75 -12.58 25.73
CA LEU A 120 -12.63 -13.68 25.30
C LEU A 120 -12.56 -14.92 26.21
N ILE A 121 -11.49 -15.06 27.01
CA ILE A 121 -11.28 -16.19 27.92
C ILE A 121 -11.74 -15.86 29.35
N GLY A 122 -11.71 -14.57 29.74
CA GLY A 122 -12.20 -14.07 31.03
C GLY A 122 -13.72 -14.01 31.14
#